data_AF-A0A2K1JH60-F1
#
_entry.id   AF-A0A2K1JH60-F1
#
_cell.length_a   1.000
_cell.length_b   1.000
_cell.length_c   1.000
_cell.angle_alpha   90.00
_cell.angle_beta   90.00
_cell.angle_gamma   90.00
#
_symmetry.space_group_name_H-M   'P 1'
#
loop_
_entity.id
_entity.type
_entity.pdbx_description
1 polymer ?
#
loop_
_entity_poly.entity_id
_entity_poly.type
_entity_poly.pdbx_seq_one_letter_code
_entity_poly.pdbx_strand_id
1 'polypeptide(L)'
;MSLKGMLLVCLLYLGSQPQYVRSSCVGLRRRLGAPFQTHFPIASDDSASERQLVYRRELAAANTPLANFRSLAPRDDRLDPFDYFNHYRGGYDIKSKHYWGSVAFTGIPGYAIAAAWLVLGLLDLLALRCCCCRCLWGWMSSKASKWLRSRAHYCAPRTILSLLSTISVAGCVVLFVACQKFTSQASNVEDVLVKAALDATNDIHSITGTLHEVKHSVLHYDRQLYQTLNSTATKLDSIAVAVNEKTFVTKKIYQKVLTIVEVVLLVVASLDLLLILLGFASTFLKWRCFFHIIVVTWTLTALTWIMFGFFLTVHYIADDTCLAFKEYLQHPQDTTIDDLLPCANLASSDVQFLQMRKAMKYVIGETTDQFLFYTNGSTDLTGVCDPIGPAPKFEFTDVCANDTLPVGELSNLVKPFVCNGNQIECLEDYPFFVNQSTYDAISALTRALQSILDAFPLMEGLTNCSLVLNPIKTVVNVRCDPAKIAINRVWIAFAVVSSTLVLLIISWCLANHQNSEQRHLNSVAPHQSPPPPPSRSSVQR
;
A
#
# COMPACT_ATOMS: atom_id res chain seq x y z
N MET A 1 30.33 -7.97 24.16
CA MET A 1 30.63 -8.06 22.71
C MET A 1 31.53 -6.90 22.33
N SER A 2 32.68 -7.16 21.68
CA SER A 2 33.69 -6.14 21.37
C SER A 2 33.16 -5.09 20.40
N LEU A 3 33.53 -3.81 20.61
CA LEU A 3 33.26 -2.66 19.73
C LEU A 3 33.62 -2.94 18.25
N LYS A 4 34.58 -3.84 18.02
CA LYS A 4 34.95 -4.32 16.68
C LYS A 4 33.84 -5.12 16.00
N GLY A 5 33.01 -5.86 16.75
CA GLY A 5 31.87 -6.61 16.22
C GLY A 5 30.72 -5.69 15.77
N MET A 6 30.43 -4.62 16.51
CA MET A 6 29.42 -3.63 16.10
C MET A 6 29.89 -2.78 14.91
N LEU A 7 31.19 -2.42 14.86
CA LEU A 7 31.75 -1.69 13.73
C LEU A 7 31.81 -2.55 12.45
N LEU A 8 32.07 -3.85 12.58
CA LEU A 8 32.07 -4.77 11.44
C LEU A 8 30.66 -4.95 10.87
N VAL A 9 29.62 -5.03 11.73
CA VAL A 9 28.22 -5.10 11.29
C VAL A 9 27.77 -3.79 10.63
N CYS A 10 28.17 -2.62 11.16
CA CYS A 10 27.91 -1.33 10.51
C CYS A 10 28.64 -1.17 9.16
N LEU A 11 29.91 -1.61 9.05
CA LEU A 11 30.69 -1.49 7.82
C LEU A 11 30.26 -2.49 6.73
N LEU A 12 29.82 -3.69 7.12
CA LEU A 12 29.25 -4.67 6.19
C LEU A 12 27.88 -4.20 5.65
N TYR A 13 27.11 -3.43 6.41
CA TYR A 13 25.82 -2.87 5.96
C TYR A 13 25.94 -1.56 5.16
N LEU A 14 26.98 -0.76 5.38
CA LEU A 14 27.23 0.48 4.63
C LEU A 14 27.90 0.24 3.27
N GLY A 15 28.52 -0.93 3.05
CA GLY A 15 29.19 -1.28 1.80
C GLY A 15 28.26 -1.75 0.66
N SER A 16 26.97 -1.97 0.92
CA SER A 16 26.02 -2.58 -0.02
C SER A 16 24.96 -1.62 -0.59
N GLN A 17 25.28 -0.33 -0.72
CA GLN A 17 24.44 0.64 -1.42
C GLN A 17 25.14 1.15 -2.69
N PRO A 18 24.65 0.85 -3.91
CA PRO A 18 25.15 1.45 -5.13
C PRO A 18 24.74 2.93 -5.16
N GLN A 19 25.72 3.83 -5.08
CA GLN A 19 25.51 5.27 -5.22
C GLN A 19 25.29 5.62 -6.70
N TYR A 20 24.03 5.84 -7.11
CA TYR A 20 23.73 6.57 -8.35
C TYR A 20 23.82 8.08 -8.08
N VAL A 21 25.01 8.66 -8.33
CA VAL A 21 25.19 10.11 -8.37
C VAL A 21 25.07 10.57 -9.83
N ARG A 22 23.98 11.26 -10.15
CA ARG A 22 23.84 12.02 -11.39
C ARG A 22 24.33 13.43 -11.11
N SER A 23 25.50 13.79 -11.63
CA SER A 23 25.97 15.18 -11.67
C SER A 23 26.56 15.47 -13.04
N SER A 24 25.89 16.37 -13.77
CA SER A 24 26.42 17.07 -14.91
C SER A 24 27.59 17.95 -14.49
N CYS A 25 28.75 17.83 -15.15
CA CYS A 25 29.56 18.99 -15.50
C CYS A 25 30.62 18.62 -16.56
N VAL A 26 30.72 19.52 -17.53
CA VAL A 26 31.52 19.51 -18.75
C VAL A 26 32.97 19.90 -18.43
N GLY A 27 33.95 19.27 -19.10
CA GLY A 27 35.17 19.95 -19.54
C GLY A 27 36.53 19.47 -19.01
N LEU A 28 37.32 18.96 -19.96
CA LEU A 28 38.79 19.08 -20.09
C LEU A 28 39.77 18.03 -19.48
N ARG A 29 40.27 17.20 -20.42
CA ARG A 29 41.71 16.95 -20.75
C ARG A 29 42.48 15.74 -20.14
N ARG A 30 42.53 14.67 -20.95
CA ARG A 30 43.70 13.88 -21.46
C ARG A 30 45.04 13.97 -20.70
N ARG A 31 45.63 12.83 -20.27
CA ARG A 31 46.60 11.93 -20.99
C ARG A 31 47.38 11.03 -19.99
N LEU A 32 47.85 9.86 -20.49
CA LEU A 32 48.68 8.78 -19.86
C LEU A 32 47.83 7.71 -19.14
N GLY A 33 47.87 6.40 -19.41
CA GLY A 33 48.72 5.55 -20.24
C GLY A 33 48.96 4.21 -19.51
N ALA A 34 48.44 3.11 -20.07
CA ALA A 34 48.69 1.68 -19.76
C ALA A 34 47.78 0.94 -18.74
N PRO A 35 47.51 -0.38 -18.95
CA PRO A 35 46.31 -1.07 -18.45
C PRO A 35 46.61 -2.02 -17.28
N PHE A 36 45.63 -2.19 -16.39
CA PHE A 36 45.57 -3.35 -15.49
C PHE A 36 44.16 -3.94 -15.54
N GLN A 37 44.05 -5.14 -16.10
CA GLN A 37 42.84 -5.94 -16.18
C GLN A 37 42.50 -6.51 -14.80
N THR A 38 41.30 -6.22 -14.31
CA THR A 38 40.53 -7.15 -13.45
C THR A 38 39.13 -7.24 -14.01
N HIS A 39 38.83 -8.40 -14.60
CA HIS A 39 37.50 -8.78 -15.08
C HIS A 39 36.53 -8.87 -13.90
N PHE A 40 35.45 -8.09 -13.95
CA PHE A 40 34.15 -8.43 -13.34
C PHE A 40 33.05 -7.96 -14.32
N PRO A 41 32.07 -8.82 -14.66
CA PRO A 41 31.06 -8.48 -15.66
C PRO A 41 30.07 -7.45 -15.08
N ILE A 42 29.86 -6.37 -15.83
CA ILE A 42 28.77 -5.42 -15.63
C ILE A 42 27.50 -6.09 -16.17
N ALA A 43 26.62 -6.54 -15.27
CA ALA A 43 25.32 -7.08 -15.62
C ALA A 43 24.31 -5.93 -15.76
N SER A 44 24.07 -5.51 -17.00
CA SER A 44 22.84 -4.85 -17.41
C SER A 44 21.88 -5.92 -17.91
N ASP A 45 21.17 -6.62 -17.02
CA ASP A 45 20.17 -7.64 -17.43
C ASP A 45 19.05 -7.93 -16.42
N ASP A 46 18.62 -6.94 -15.63
CA ASP A 46 17.57 -7.12 -14.61
C ASP A 46 16.18 -7.49 -15.19
N SER A 47 15.95 -7.30 -16.50
CA SER A 47 14.68 -7.69 -17.13
C SER A 47 14.62 -9.16 -17.57
N ALA A 48 15.78 -9.82 -17.75
CA ALA A 48 15.86 -11.22 -18.15
C ALA A 48 15.95 -12.14 -16.93
N SER A 49 16.60 -11.68 -15.85
CA SER A 49 16.71 -12.44 -14.59
C SER A 49 15.35 -12.55 -13.87
N GLU A 50 14.57 -11.46 -13.79
CA GLU A 50 13.20 -11.49 -13.26
C GLU A 50 12.30 -12.39 -14.11
N ARG A 51 12.39 -12.34 -15.44
CA ARG A 51 11.60 -13.21 -16.34
C ARG A 51 11.97 -14.69 -16.19
N GLN A 52 13.25 -15.02 -16.06
CA GLN A 52 13.68 -16.40 -15.82
C GLN A 52 13.28 -16.91 -14.43
N LEU A 53 13.21 -16.03 -13.43
CA LEU A 53 12.75 -16.37 -12.09
C LEU A 53 11.24 -16.57 -12.05
N VAL A 54 10.47 -15.74 -12.77
CA VAL A 54 9.02 -15.91 -12.98
C VAL A 54 8.71 -17.21 -13.72
N TYR A 55 9.44 -17.50 -14.81
CA TYR A 55 9.25 -18.75 -15.57
C TYR A 55 9.57 -20.00 -14.74
N ARG A 56 10.63 -19.96 -13.93
CA ARG A 56 10.94 -21.07 -12.99
C ARG A 56 9.89 -21.24 -11.90
N ARG A 57 9.25 -20.14 -11.44
CA ARG A 57 8.14 -20.19 -10.47
C ARG A 57 6.87 -20.78 -11.09
N GLU A 58 6.59 -20.48 -12.36
CA GLU A 58 5.47 -21.10 -13.10
C GLU A 58 5.64 -22.61 -13.25
N LEU A 59 6.86 -23.07 -13.52
CA LEU A 59 7.17 -24.50 -13.63
C LEU A 59 7.08 -25.24 -12.28
N ALA A 60 7.35 -24.54 -11.17
CA ALA A 60 7.24 -25.11 -9.82
C ALA A 60 5.78 -25.19 -9.33
N ALA A 61 4.95 -24.20 -9.68
CA ALA A 61 3.52 -24.20 -9.37
C ALA A 61 2.74 -25.30 -10.13
N ALA A 62 3.17 -25.64 -11.36
CA ALA A 62 2.53 -26.68 -12.17
C ALA A 62 2.68 -28.12 -11.63
N ASN A 63 3.58 -28.36 -10.67
CA ASN A 63 3.96 -29.71 -10.24
C ASN A 63 3.47 -30.13 -8.84
N THR A 64 2.53 -29.40 -8.22
CA THR A 64 1.93 -29.80 -6.94
C THR A 64 0.49 -30.30 -7.12
N PRO A 65 0.14 -31.54 -6.68
CA PRO A 65 -1.22 -32.03 -6.80
C PRO A 65 -2.10 -31.59 -5.63
N LEU A 66 -3.25 -30.99 -5.99
CA LEU A 66 -4.53 -30.84 -5.27
C LEU A 66 -4.67 -29.72 -4.23
N ALA A 67 -4.83 -28.49 -4.72
CA ALA A 67 -6.07 -27.70 -4.60
C ALA A 67 -6.10 -26.70 -5.78
N ASN A 68 -7.22 -26.55 -6.47
CA ASN A 68 -7.35 -25.93 -7.82
C ASN A 68 -7.11 -24.41 -7.91
N PHE A 69 -6.17 -23.82 -7.16
CA PHE A 69 -5.89 -22.39 -7.21
C PHE A 69 -4.38 -22.11 -7.38
N ARG A 70 -4.04 -21.30 -8.38
CA ARG A 70 -2.71 -20.72 -8.58
C ARG A 70 -2.40 -19.76 -7.44
N SER A 71 -1.35 -20.07 -6.67
CA SER A 71 -0.82 -19.17 -5.65
C SER A 71 -0.24 -17.91 -6.31
N LEU A 72 -0.67 -16.73 -5.85
CA LEU A 72 -0.12 -15.45 -6.28
C LEU A 72 1.06 -15.04 -5.39
N ALA A 73 2.06 -14.36 -5.93
CA ALA A 73 3.25 -13.89 -5.23
C ALA A 73 3.95 -14.95 -4.33
N PRO A 74 4.17 -16.20 -4.78
CA PRO A 74 4.89 -17.21 -3.99
C PRO A 74 6.33 -16.79 -3.75
N ARG A 75 6.80 -16.98 -2.51
CA ARG A 75 8.17 -16.69 -2.10
C ARG A 75 8.80 -17.89 -1.43
N ASP A 76 10.04 -18.17 -1.79
CA ASP A 76 10.78 -19.32 -1.26
C ASP A 76 11.72 -18.96 -0.12
N ASP A 77 11.78 -17.69 0.31
CA ASP A 77 12.74 -17.15 1.27
C ASP A 77 12.18 -16.93 2.69
N ARG A 78 10.88 -17.14 2.90
CA ARG A 78 10.21 -16.85 4.18
C ARG A 78 9.96 -18.10 5.00
N LEU A 79 10.24 -18.01 6.30
CA LEU A 79 9.98 -19.06 7.28
C LEU A 79 8.61 -18.85 7.92
N ASP A 80 7.87 -19.92 8.17
CA ASP A 80 6.59 -19.91 8.85
C ASP A 80 6.70 -20.41 10.30
N PRO A 81 6.51 -19.53 11.31
CA PRO A 81 6.52 -19.91 12.71
C PRO A 81 5.43 -20.93 13.09
N PHE A 82 4.33 -20.97 12.35
CA PHE A 82 3.21 -21.88 12.61
C PHE A 82 3.35 -23.23 11.91
N ASP A 83 4.40 -23.40 11.10
CA ASP A 83 4.76 -24.67 10.44
C ASP A 83 6.23 -25.01 10.73
N TYR A 84 6.60 -25.12 12.01
CA TYR A 84 7.94 -25.55 12.44
C TYR A 84 9.11 -24.78 11.81
N PHE A 85 8.91 -23.51 11.42
CA PHE A 85 9.86 -22.70 10.68
C PHE A 85 10.23 -23.28 9.31
N ASN A 86 9.35 -24.04 8.68
CA ASN A 86 9.48 -24.45 7.27
C ASN A 86 9.29 -23.25 6.34
N HIS A 87 9.74 -23.39 5.10
CA HIS A 87 9.57 -22.33 4.10
C HIS A 87 8.12 -22.23 3.66
N TYR A 88 7.53 -21.05 3.80
CA TYR A 88 6.15 -20.76 3.41
C TYR A 88 6.03 -20.62 1.89
N ARG A 89 5.28 -21.51 1.24
CA ARG A 89 5.11 -21.53 -0.23
C ARG A 89 3.70 -21.16 -0.72
N GLY A 90 2.79 -20.83 0.20
CA GLY A 90 1.36 -20.60 -0.13
C GLY A 90 1.08 -19.30 -0.89
N GLY A 91 2.07 -18.43 -1.07
CA GLY A 91 1.89 -17.12 -1.71
C GLY A 91 1.01 -16.16 -0.89
N TYR A 92 0.50 -15.13 -1.55
CA TYR A 92 -0.39 -14.14 -0.96
C TYR A 92 -1.77 -14.76 -0.68
N ASP A 93 -2.05 -14.98 0.61
CA ASP A 93 -3.32 -15.51 1.10
C ASP A 93 -3.71 -14.81 2.41
N ILE A 94 -4.64 -13.86 2.32
CA ILE A 94 -5.10 -13.04 3.46
C ILE A 94 -5.88 -13.89 4.49
N LYS A 95 -6.44 -15.04 4.09
CA LYS A 95 -7.22 -15.93 4.98
C LYS A 95 -6.32 -16.89 5.76
N SER A 96 -5.12 -17.16 5.27
CA SER A 96 -4.20 -18.11 5.87
C SER A 96 -3.47 -17.55 7.08
N LYS A 97 -3.53 -18.25 8.21
CA LYS A 97 -2.69 -17.96 9.39
C LYS A 97 -1.18 -18.12 9.10
N HIS A 98 -0.84 -19.02 8.16
CA HIS A 98 0.53 -19.32 7.76
C HIS A 98 1.13 -18.15 6.94
N TYR A 99 0.31 -17.48 6.13
CA TYR A 99 0.70 -16.23 5.48
C TYR A 99 1.02 -15.13 6.51
N TRP A 100 0.09 -14.86 7.43
CA TRP A 100 0.31 -13.82 8.45
C TRP A 100 1.48 -14.12 9.38
N GLY A 101 1.67 -15.39 9.75
CA GLY A 101 2.83 -15.82 10.54
C GLY A 101 4.15 -15.59 9.81
N SER A 102 4.26 -16.06 8.56
CA SER A 102 5.48 -15.92 7.77
C SER A 102 5.83 -14.47 7.44
N VAL A 103 4.84 -13.64 7.12
CA VAL A 103 5.07 -12.23 6.83
C VAL A 103 5.43 -11.45 8.10
N ALA A 104 4.78 -11.70 9.24
CA ALA A 104 5.16 -11.10 10.51
C ALA A 104 6.61 -11.47 10.92
N PHE A 105 7.04 -12.70 10.60
CA PHE A 105 8.39 -13.19 10.89
C PHE A 105 9.49 -12.42 10.14
N THR A 106 9.18 -11.80 8.99
CA THR A 106 10.15 -10.94 8.27
C THR A 106 10.62 -9.74 9.08
N GLY A 107 9.84 -9.29 10.08
CA GLY A 107 10.17 -8.18 10.99
C GLY A 107 11.15 -8.54 12.12
N ILE A 108 11.57 -9.82 12.23
CA ILE A 108 12.48 -10.29 13.31
C ILE A 108 13.67 -9.39 13.56
N PRO A 109 14.41 -8.88 12.55
CA PRO A 109 15.60 -8.10 12.82
C PRO A 109 15.32 -6.96 13.80
N GLY A 110 14.16 -6.30 13.71
CA GLY A 110 13.76 -5.26 14.66
C GLY A 110 13.37 -5.80 16.02
N TYR A 111 12.50 -6.82 16.08
CA TYR A 111 12.02 -7.37 17.34
C TYR A 111 13.13 -8.02 18.17
N ALA A 112 14.06 -8.73 17.53
CA ALA A 112 15.20 -9.35 18.19
C ALA A 112 16.17 -8.30 18.76
N ILE A 113 16.46 -7.23 18.01
CA ILE A 113 17.31 -6.14 18.50
C ILE A 113 16.63 -5.41 19.66
N ALA A 114 15.33 -5.14 19.57
CA ALA A 114 14.57 -4.52 20.66
C ALA A 114 14.61 -5.37 21.95
N ALA A 115 14.35 -6.67 21.84
CA ALA A 115 14.40 -7.58 22.98
C ALA A 115 15.80 -7.65 23.60
N ALA A 116 16.85 -7.79 22.76
CA ALA A 116 18.23 -7.79 23.23
C ALA A 116 18.59 -6.46 23.93
N TRP A 117 18.16 -5.32 23.37
CA TRP A 117 18.39 -4.00 23.95
C TRP A 117 17.70 -3.82 25.31
N LEU A 118 16.48 -4.35 25.47
CA LEU A 118 15.77 -4.35 26.75
C LEU A 118 16.46 -5.27 27.78
N VAL A 119 16.90 -6.46 27.38
CA VAL A 119 17.62 -7.33 28.32
C VAL A 119 18.92 -6.68 28.78
N LEU A 120 19.69 -6.07 27.87
CA LEU A 120 20.94 -5.38 28.21
C LEU A 120 20.72 -4.24 29.21
N GLY A 121 19.76 -3.36 28.97
CA GLY A 121 19.48 -2.26 29.91
C GLY A 121 18.93 -2.73 31.26
N LEU A 122 18.14 -3.80 31.29
CA LEU A 122 17.67 -4.40 32.55
C LEU A 122 18.83 -4.98 33.37
N LEU A 123 19.76 -5.69 32.71
CA LEU A 123 20.96 -6.22 33.38
C LEU A 123 21.83 -5.09 33.94
N ASP A 124 22.01 -4.00 33.18
CA ASP A 124 22.76 -2.83 33.65
C ASP A 124 22.09 -2.16 34.87
N LEU A 125 20.75 -2.01 34.85
CA LEU A 125 19.98 -1.48 35.99
C LEU A 125 20.05 -2.37 37.23
N LEU A 126 19.99 -3.70 37.05
CA LEU A 126 20.13 -4.67 38.13
C LEU A 126 21.54 -4.68 38.71
N ALA A 127 22.57 -4.56 37.87
CA ALA A 127 23.95 -4.44 38.31
C ALA A 127 24.17 -3.17 39.15
N LEU A 128 23.64 -2.02 38.71
CA LEU A 128 23.63 -0.76 39.46
C LEU A 128 22.96 -0.91 40.83
N ARG A 129 21.80 -1.57 40.90
CA ARG A 129 21.05 -1.77 42.15
C ARG A 129 21.71 -2.78 43.09
N CYS A 130 22.28 -3.88 42.57
CA CYS A 130 23.00 -4.87 43.37
C CYS A 130 24.28 -4.29 43.98
N CYS A 131 25.01 -3.45 43.22
CA CYS A 131 26.17 -2.72 43.72
C CYS A 131 25.82 -1.71 44.83
N CYS A 132 24.58 -1.19 44.86
CA CYS A 132 24.09 -0.35 45.96
C CYS A 132 23.65 -1.14 47.22
N CYS A 133 23.43 -2.45 47.14
CA CYS A 133 22.88 -3.25 48.25
C CYS A 133 23.88 -4.17 48.97
N ARG A 134 25.11 -4.40 48.49
CA ARG A 134 26.17 -5.07 49.29
C ARG A 134 27.58 -4.95 48.70
N CYS A 135 28.45 -4.23 49.42
CA CYS A 135 29.77 -4.69 49.88
C CYS A 135 30.78 -5.34 48.91
N LEU A 136 30.96 -4.88 47.66
CA LEU A 136 32.09 -5.35 46.82
C LEU A 136 32.81 -4.27 45.99
N TRP A 137 32.82 -3.01 46.44
CA TRP A 137 33.73 -1.97 45.90
C TRP A 137 34.70 -1.43 46.95
N GLY A 138 35.13 -2.30 47.87
CA GLY A 138 36.33 -2.09 48.67
C GLY A 138 37.63 -2.44 47.94
N TRP A 139 37.56 -3.05 46.75
CA TRP A 139 38.72 -3.68 46.10
C TRP A 139 38.95 -3.29 44.62
N MET A 140 38.40 -2.15 44.18
CA MET A 140 38.84 -1.53 42.91
C MET A 140 39.27 -0.06 43.07
N SER A 141 39.58 0.35 44.31
CA SER A 141 40.48 1.49 44.55
C SER A 141 41.91 0.97 44.59
N SER A 142 42.42 0.55 43.44
CA SER A 142 43.83 0.18 43.29
C SER A 142 44.38 0.79 42.02
N LYS A 143 45.05 1.93 42.21
CA LYS A 143 46.01 2.55 41.29
C LYS A 143 45.44 2.99 39.94
N ALA A 144 44.68 4.08 39.97
CA ALA A 144 44.68 5.00 38.83
C ALA A 144 46.10 5.56 38.67
N SER A 145 46.89 4.97 37.77
CA SER A 145 48.14 5.55 37.33
C SER A 145 47.86 6.98 36.83
N LYS A 146 48.47 7.98 37.46
CA LYS A 146 48.43 9.38 37.03
C LYS A 146 49.23 9.53 35.73
N TRP A 147 48.69 9.02 34.63
CA TRP A 147 49.13 9.43 33.30
C TRP A 147 48.56 10.82 33.02
N LEU A 148 49.43 11.78 32.69
CA LEU A 148 49.02 13.11 32.21
C LEU A 148 48.13 12.92 30.98
N ARG A 149 46.80 12.91 31.19
CA ARG A 149 45.82 12.64 30.15
C ARG A 149 45.64 13.93 29.34
N SER A 150 45.97 13.89 28.05
CA SER A 150 45.99 15.09 27.20
C SER A 150 44.57 15.69 27.02
N ARG A 151 44.52 17.00 26.71
CA ARG A 151 43.29 17.76 26.42
C ARG A 151 42.44 17.10 25.32
N ALA A 152 43.07 16.34 24.41
CA ALA A 152 42.39 15.61 23.32
C ALA A 152 41.48 14.47 23.82
N HIS A 153 41.82 13.83 24.94
CA HIS A 153 41.02 12.75 25.52
C HIS A 153 39.64 13.22 26.02
N TYR A 154 39.52 14.50 26.35
CA TYR A 154 38.28 15.12 26.84
C TYR A 154 37.48 15.84 25.73
N CYS A 155 38.13 16.29 24.65
CA CYS A 155 37.45 16.96 23.55
C CYS A 155 36.78 15.99 22.56
N ALA A 156 37.41 14.84 22.27
CA ALA A 156 36.92 13.89 21.28
C ALA A 156 35.52 13.28 21.58
N PRO A 157 35.17 12.90 22.83
CA PRO A 157 33.84 12.36 23.13
C PRO A 157 32.72 13.39 22.97
N ARG A 158 33.02 14.67 23.28
CA ARG A 158 32.07 15.77 23.16
C ARG A 158 31.81 16.16 21.71
N THR A 159 32.82 16.11 20.84
CA THR A 159 32.63 16.35 19.41
C THR A 159 31.82 15.22 18.76
N ILE A 160 32.13 13.95 19.09
CA ILE A 160 31.35 12.79 18.63
C ILE A 160 29.89 12.90 19.09
N LEU A 161 29.66 13.26 20.36
CA LEU A 161 28.31 13.44 20.88
C LEU A 161 27.54 14.53 20.14
N SER A 162 28.19 15.66 19.84
CA SER A 162 27.57 16.74 19.05
C SER A 162 27.17 16.27 17.66
N LEU A 163 28.04 15.53 16.97
CA LEU A 163 27.76 15.00 15.63
C LEU A 163 26.62 13.97 15.64
N LEU A 164 26.61 13.05 16.62
CA LEU A 164 25.53 12.08 16.76
C LEU A 164 24.20 12.74 17.09
N SER A 165 24.22 13.84 17.87
CA SER A 165 23.02 14.60 18.20
C SER A 165 22.46 15.31 16.96
N THR A 166 23.31 15.94 16.14
CA THR A 166 22.85 16.58 14.89
C THR A 166 22.33 15.56 13.88
N ILE A 167 22.99 14.40 13.75
CA ILE A 167 22.51 13.31 12.89
C ILE A 167 21.16 12.79 13.39
N SER A 168 20.99 12.63 14.70
CA SER A 168 19.73 12.12 15.26
C SER A 168 18.58 13.11 15.09
N VAL A 169 18.82 14.41 15.29
CA VAL A 169 17.82 15.46 15.00
C VAL A 169 17.43 15.45 13.53
N ALA A 170 18.40 15.37 12.60
CA ALA A 170 18.11 15.25 11.17
C ALA A 170 17.34 13.95 10.85
N GLY A 171 17.69 12.84 11.50
CA GLY A 171 17.01 11.55 11.40
C GLY A 171 15.55 11.63 11.84
N CYS A 172 15.25 12.28 12.97
CA CYS A 172 13.88 12.50 13.44
C CYS A 172 13.06 13.33 12.43
N VAL A 173 13.66 14.36 11.81
CA VAL A 173 12.98 15.16 10.77
C VAL A 173 12.69 14.32 9.53
N VAL A 174 13.66 13.54 9.06
CA VAL A 174 13.47 12.62 7.91
C VAL A 174 12.40 11.57 8.23
N LEU A 175 12.41 11.01 9.44
CA LEU A 175 11.41 10.07 9.91
C LEU A 175 10.01 10.67 9.89
N PHE A 176 9.84 11.90 10.40
CA PHE A 176 8.57 12.60 10.38
C PHE A 176 8.03 12.79 8.95
N VAL A 177 8.86 13.28 8.03
CA VAL A 177 8.50 13.47 6.62
C VAL A 177 8.18 12.13 5.94
N ALA A 178 8.94 11.07 6.23
CA ALA A 178 8.70 9.74 5.69
C ALA A 178 7.35 9.17 6.16
N CYS A 179 7.04 9.30 7.44
CA CYS A 179 5.78 8.85 8.04
C CYS A 179 4.57 9.56 7.43
N GLN A 180 4.62 10.89 7.31
CA GLN A 180 3.55 11.67 6.67
C GLN A 180 3.36 11.28 5.20
N LYS A 181 4.46 11.02 4.48
CA LYS A 181 4.38 10.58 3.09
C LYS A 181 3.77 9.18 2.98
N PHE A 182 4.09 8.28 3.90
CA PHE A 182 3.51 6.94 3.96
C PHE A 182 2.00 6.97 4.21
N THR A 183 1.53 7.70 5.23
CA THR A 183 0.10 7.80 5.55
C THR A 183 -0.69 8.41 4.38
N SER A 184 -0.14 9.43 3.73
CA SER A 184 -0.73 10.01 2.52
C SER A 184 -0.81 9.00 1.35
N GLN A 185 0.23 8.20 1.12
CA GLN A 185 0.18 7.19 0.05
C GLN A 185 -0.78 6.04 0.38
N ALA A 186 -0.88 5.64 1.65
CA ALA A 186 -1.84 4.64 2.08
C ALA A 186 -3.29 5.13 1.86
N SER A 187 -3.59 6.38 2.22
CA SER A 187 -4.90 7.01 1.95
C SER A 187 -5.20 7.07 0.44
N ASN A 188 -4.22 7.37 -0.40
CA ASN A 188 -4.43 7.40 -1.86
C ASN A 188 -4.77 6.01 -2.45
N VAL A 189 -4.21 4.93 -1.89
CA VAL A 189 -4.55 3.56 -2.29
C VAL A 189 -5.98 3.23 -1.85
N GLU A 190 -6.30 3.54 -0.59
CA GLU A 190 -7.65 3.38 -0.05
C GLU A 190 -8.70 4.13 -0.90
N ASP A 191 -8.45 5.39 -1.24
CA ASP A 191 -9.38 6.22 -2.00
C ASP A 191 -9.67 5.64 -3.39
N VAL A 192 -8.67 5.06 -4.06
CA VAL A 192 -8.87 4.39 -5.36
C VAL A 192 -9.78 3.17 -5.20
N LEU A 193 -9.57 2.35 -4.17
CA LEU A 193 -10.37 1.15 -3.92
C LEU A 193 -11.80 1.47 -3.47
N VAL A 194 -11.95 2.45 -2.58
CA VAL A 194 -13.26 2.93 -2.11
C VAL A 194 -14.03 3.56 -3.26
N LYS A 195 -13.38 4.41 -4.07
CA LYS A 195 -14.02 5.02 -5.24
C LYS A 195 -14.47 3.96 -6.23
N ALA A 196 -13.63 2.97 -6.53
CA ALA A 196 -13.99 1.86 -7.38
C ALA A 196 -15.22 1.09 -6.89
N ALA A 197 -15.30 0.80 -5.60
CA ALA A 197 -16.45 0.12 -5.02
C ALA A 197 -17.73 0.97 -5.06
N LEU A 198 -17.63 2.29 -4.87
CA LEU A 198 -18.76 3.22 -4.98
C LEU A 198 -19.23 3.38 -6.42
N ASP A 199 -18.30 3.56 -7.37
CA ASP A 199 -18.60 3.64 -8.80
C ASP A 199 -19.29 2.34 -9.25
N ALA A 200 -18.78 1.18 -8.82
CA ALA A 200 -19.41 -0.11 -9.08
C ALA A 200 -20.83 -0.24 -8.50
N THR A 201 -21.05 0.28 -7.29
CA THR A 201 -22.39 0.28 -6.67
C THR A 201 -23.35 1.17 -7.47
N ASN A 202 -22.89 2.35 -7.89
CA ASN A 202 -23.69 3.27 -8.70
C ASN A 202 -24.03 2.67 -10.07
N ASP A 203 -23.08 2.01 -10.70
CA ASP A 203 -23.27 1.32 -11.98
C ASP A 203 -24.30 0.19 -11.86
N ILE A 204 -24.19 -0.63 -10.81
CA ILE A 204 -25.18 -1.67 -10.51
C ILE A 204 -26.56 -1.05 -10.25
N HIS A 205 -26.65 0.04 -9.49
CA HIS A 205 -27.93 0.73 -9.25
C HIS A 205 -28.56 1.24 -10.55
N SER A 206 -27.75 1.82 -11.45
CA SER A 206 -28.19 2.23 -12.78
C SER A 206 -28.80 1.05 -13.56
N ILE A 207 -28.09 -0.08 -13.62
CA ILE A 207 -28.57 -1.31 -14.28
C ILE A 207 -29.85 -1.86 -13.60
N THR A 208 -29.92 -1.86 -12.27
CA THR A 208 -31.14 -2.31 -11.59
C THR A 208 -32.32 -1.38 -11.88
N GLY A 209 -32.08 -0.07 -12.01
CA GLY A 209 -33.08 0.90 -12.45
C GLY A 209 -33.66 0.53 -13.81
N THR A 210 -32.79 0.26 -14.80
CA THR A 210 -33.24 -0.11 -16.14
C THR A 210 -33.95 -1.47 -16.17
N LEU A 211 -33.47 -2.47 -15.40
CA LEU A 211 -34.17 -3.76 -15.26
C LEU A 211 -35.56 -3.60 -14.63
N HIS A 212 -35.72 -2.66 -13.68
CA HIS A 212 -37.01 -2.35 -13.09
C HIS A 212 -37.97 -1.72 -14.10
N GLU A 213 -37.50 -0.81 -14.95
CA GLU A 213 -38.31 -0.24 -16.03
C GLU A 213 -38.77 -1.29 -17.03
N VAL A 214 -37.83 -2.13 -17.51
CA VAL A 214 -38.10 -3.16 -18.52
C VAL A 214 -39.07 -4.23 -18.02
N LYS A 215 -38.92 -4.71 -16.77
CA LYS A 215 -39.79 -5.79 -16.27
C LYS A 215 -41.26 -5.36 -16.18
N HIS A 216 -41.54 -4.08 -15.92
CA HIS A 216 -42.91 -3.57 -15.91
C HIS A 216 -43.53 -3.59 -17.31
N SER A 217 -42.75 -3.31 -18.37
CA SER A 217 -43.20 -3.41 -19.76
C SER A 217 -43.46 -4.85 -20.22
N VAL A 218 -42.68 -5.81 -19.73
CA VAL A 218 -42.72 -7.22 -20.17
C VAL A 218 -43.77 -8.06 -19.42
N LEU A 219 -44.27 -7.60 -18.27
CA LEU A 219 -45.20 -8.35 -17.40
C LEU A 219 -46.43 -8.92 -18.14
N HIS A 220 -46.97 -8.17 -19.12
CA HIS A 220 -48.15 -8.56 -19.87
C HIS A 220 -47.88 -9.57 -21.00
N TYR A 221 -46.61 -9.75 -21.39
CA TYR A 221 -46.22 -10.54 -22.57
C TYR A 221 -45.50 -11.83 -22.19
N ASP A 222 -44.58 -11.78 -21.23
CA ASP A 222 -43.77 -12.94 -20.84
C ASP A 222 -43.57 -12.99 -19.32
N ARG A 223 -44.31 -13.91 -18.68
CA ARG A 223 -44.26 -14.13 -17.24
C ARG A 223 -42.93 -14.75 -16.78
N GLN A 224 -42.29 -15.57 -17.61
CA GLN A 224 -41.03 -16.23 -17.28
C GLN A 224 -39.86 -15.24 -17.36
N LEU A 225 -39.86 -14.38 -18.37
CA LEU A 225 -38.90 -13.28 -18.49
C LEU A 225 -39.07 -12.27 -17.35
N TYR A 226 -40.31 -11.93 -16.99
CA TYR A 226 -40.58 -11.10 -15.81
C TYR A 226 -39.97 -11.67 -14.51
N GLN A 227 -40.17 -12.96 -14.24
CA GLN A 227 -39.62 -13.60 -13.03
C GLN A 227 -38.09 -13.56 -13.00
N THR A 228 -37.46 -13.78 -14.15
CA THR A 228 -36.00 -13.76 -14.31
C THR A 228 -35.46 -12.35 -14.09
N LEU A 229 -36.03 -11.34 -14.75
CA LEU A 229 -35.64 -9.93 -14.59
C LEU A 229 -35.84 -9.46 -13.15
N ASN A 230 -36.95 -9.83 -12.52
CA ASN A 230 -37.22 -9.48 -11.14
C ASN A 230 -36.21 -10.11 -10.17
N SER A 231 -35.91 -11.41 -10.32
CA SER A 231 -34.90 -12.08 -9.48
C SER A 231 -33.51 -11.46 -9.69
N THR A 232 -33.11 -11.18 -10.92
CA THR A 232 -31.81 -10.59 -11.22
C THR A 232 -31.69 -9.17 -10.64
N ALA A 233 -32.70 -8.32 -10.84
CA ALA A 233 -32.72 -6.98 -10.28
C ALA A 233 -32.61 -6.99 -8.74
N THR A 234 -33.40 -7.82 -8.06
CA THR A 234 -33.34 -7.94 -6.59
C THR A 234 -32.01 -8.47 -6.08
N LYS A 235 -31.38 -9.42 -6.79
CA LYS A 235 -30.05 -9.94 -6.43
C LYS A 235 -28.98 -8.86 -6.58
N LEU A 236 -28.96 -8.17 -7.71
CA LEU A 236 -28.01 -7.09 -7.98
C LEU A 236 -28.15 -5.95 -6.96
N ASP A 237 -29.38 -5.54 -6.64
CA ASP A 237 -29.65 -4.51 -5.63
C ASP A 237 -29.13 -4.95 -4.24
N SER A 238 -29.39 -6.20 -3.85
CA SER A 238 -28.88 -6.74 -2.58
C SER A 238 -27.34 -6.77 -2.52
N ILE A 239 -26.68 -7.05 -3.64
CA ILE A 239 -25.21 -7.03 -3.74
C ILE A 239 -24.69 -5.59 -3.63
N ALA A 240 -25.32 -4.64 -4.33
CA ALA A 240 -24.95 -3.23 -4.29
C ALA A 240 -25.04 -2.67 -2.87
N VAL A 241 -26.17 -2.91 -2.18
CA VAL A 241 -26.36 -2.48 -0.79
C VAL A 241 -25.30 -3.09 0.13
N ALA A 242 -25.05 -4.41 0.01
CA ALA A 242 -24.05 -5.08 0.84
C ALA A 242 -22.62 -4.58 0.58
N VAL A 243 -22.26 -4.29 -0.67
CA VAL A 243 -20.95 -3.73 -1.04
C VAL A 243 -20.82 -2.31 -0.51
N ASN A 244 -21.84 -1.46 -0.68
CA ASN A 244 -21.82 -0.09 -0.20
C ASN A 244 -21.69 -0.02 1.33
N GLU A 245 -22.47 -0.82 2.06
CA GLU A 245 -22.39 -0.90 3.52
C GLU A 245 -21.00 -1.33 3.98
N LYS A 246 -20.48 -2.44 3.43
CA LYS A 246 -19.12 -2.92 3.75
C LYS A 246 -18.06 -1.88 3.40
N THR A 247 -18.18 -1.21 2.26
CA THR A 247 -17.22 -0.20 1.82
C THR A 247 -17.20 1.00 2.77
N PHE A 248 -18.37 1.49 3.18
CA PHE A 248 -18.46 2.62 4.12
C PHE A 248 -17.87 2.28 5.49
N VAL A 249 -18.20 1.11 6.03
CA VAL A 249 -17.63 0.62 7.30
C VAL A 249 -16.12 0.46 7.18
N THR A 250 -15.65 -0.16 6.11
CA THR A 250 -14.23 -0.43 5.85
C THR A 250 -13.43 0.86 5.70
N LYS A 251 -13.92 1.82 4.91
CA LYS A 251 -13.33 3.16 4.77
C LYS A 251 -13.14 3.83 6.13
N LYS A 252 -14.20 3.85 6.96
CA LYS A 252 -14.13 4.47 8.29
C LYS A 252 -13.11 3.80 9.20
N ILE A 253 -12.93 2.48 9.09
CA ILE A 253 -11.91 1.73 9.83
C ILE A 253 -10.52 2.11 9.34
N TYR A 254 -10.26 2.10 8.04
CA TYR A 254 -8.95 2.45 7.48
C TYR A 254 -8.54 3.88 7.82
N GLN A 255 -9.42 4.86 7.60
CA GLN A 255 -9.16 6.25 7.98
C GLN A 255 -8.80 6.39 9.47
N LYS A 256 -9.57 5.75 10.36
CA LYS A 256 -9.27 5.75 11.79
C LYS A 256 -7.90 5.13 12.09
N VAL A 257 -7.59 3.98 11.50
CA VAL A 257 -6.32 3.28 11.71
C VAL A 257 -5.15 4.14 11.23
N LEU A 258 -5.25 4.73 10.02
CA LEU A 258 -4.21 5.61 9.48
C LEU A 258 -4.01 6.85 10.36
N THR A 259 -5.08 7.48 10.85
CA THR A 259 -4.99 8.59 11.80
C THR A 259 -4.35 8.18 13.13
N ILE A 260 -4.71 7.02 13.68
CA ILE A 260 -4.10 6.51 14.92
C ILE A 260 -2.60 6.28 14.71
N VAL A 261 -2.22 5.64 13.61
CA VAL A 261 -0.81 5.40 13.26
C VAL A 261 -0.07 6.72 13.12
N GLU A 262 -0.63 7.70 12.41
CA GLU A 262 -0.04 9.04 12.27
C GLU A 262 0.21 9.72 13.63
N VAL A 263 -0.79 9.71 14.52
CA VAL A 263 -0.68 10.29 15.87
C VAL A 263 0.38 9.57 16.70
N VAL A 264 0.41 8.23 16.69
CA VAL A 264 1.41 7.45 17.42
C VAL A 264 2.82 7.77 16.92
N LEU A 265 3.02 7.83 15.60
CA LEU A 265 4.31 8.15 15.00
C LEU A 265 4.77 9.57 15.36
N LEU A 266 3.84 10.54 15.34
CA LEU A 266 4.11 11.92 15.72
C LEU A 266 4.53 12.02 17.18
N VAL A 267 3.84 11.32 18.08
CA VAL A 267 4.16 11.29 19.51
C VAL A 267 5.55 10.68 19.74
N VAL A 268 5.85 9.53 19.13
CA VAL A 268 7.16 8.87 19.26
C VAL A 268 8.28 9.78 18.75
N ALA A 269 8.15 10.33 17.55
CA ALA A 269 9.17 11.22 16.97
C ALA A 269 9.39 12.49 17.81
N SER A 270 8.32 13.06 18.38
CA SER A 270 8.41 14.24 19.25
C SER A 270 9.10 13.93 20.58
N LEU A 271 8.80 12.78 21.19
CA LEU A 271 9.45 12.31 22.41
C LEU A 271 10.93 12.01 22.18
N ASP A 272 11.27 11.36 21.07
CA ASP A 272 12.67 11.09 20.68
C ASP A 272 13.45 12.40 20.54
N LEU A 273 12.90 13.37 19.80
CA LEU A 273 13.53 14.67 19.60
C LEU A 273 13.73 15.41 20.93
N LEU A 274 12.72 15.42 21.79
CA LEU A 274 12.80 16.05 23.11
C LEU A 274 13.90 15.40 23.96
N LEU A 275 13.97 14.07 24.00
CA LEU A 275 14.98 13.34 24.76
C LEU A 275 16.39 13.55 24.22
N ILE A 276 16.57 13.64 22.90
CA ILE A 276 17.85 13.97 22.28
C ILE A 276 18.32 15.36 22.75
N LEU A 277 17.44 16.36 22.75
CA LEU A 277 17.76 17.72 23.21
C LEU A 277 18.05 17.78 24.71
N LEU A 278 17.24 17.12 25.54
CA LEU A 278 17.43 17.06 26.99
C LEU A 278 18.70 16.29 27.35
N GLY A 279 18.97 15.18 26.69
CA GLY A 279 20.20 14.39 26.86
C GLY A 279 21.43 15.19 26.45
N PHE A 280 21.39 15.88 25.31
CA PHE A 280 22.46 16.78 24.89
C PHE A 280 22.71 17.89 25.92
N ALA A 281 21.68 18.65 26.32
CA ALA A 281 21.82 19.74 27.29
C ALA A 281 22.36 19.25 28.65
N SER A 282 21.83 18.13 29.16
CA SER A 282 22.23 17.58 30.46
C SER A 282 23.69 17.13 30.52
N THR A 283 24.32 16.75 29.40
CA THR A 283 25.77 16.47 29.36
C THR A 283 26.64 17.70 29.64
N PHE A 284 26.15 18.91 29.36
CA PHE A 284 26.83 20.17 29.66
C PHE A 284 26.42 20.75 31.03
N LEU A 285 25.14 20.66 31.38
CA LEU A 285 24.55 21.34 32.54
C LEU A 285 24.66 20.58 33.88
N LYS A 286 25.31 19.40 33.92
CA LYS A 286 25.52 18.59 35.15
C LYS A 286 24.21 18.30 35.93
N TRP A 287 23.13 18.01 35.21
CA TRP A 287 21.81 17.78 35.82
C TRP A 287 21.72 16.49 36.63
N ARG A 288 21.06 16.54 37.80
CA ARG A 288 20.82 15.37 38.67
C ARG A 288 19.85 14.36 38.05
N CYS A 289 18.93 14.80 37.18
CA CYS A 289 17.93 13.93 36.54
C CYS A 289 18.45 13.15 35.33
N PHE A 290 19.75 13.20 35.03
CA PHE A 290 20.35 12.56 33.84
C PHE A 290 20.06 11.06 33.74
N PHE A 291 20.03 10.36 34.87
CA PHE A 291 19.71 8.93 34.91
C PHE A 291 18.30 8.63 34.39
N HIS A 292 17.30 9.45 34.75
CA HIS A 292 15.93 9.26 34.25
C HIS A 292 15.84 9.48 32.74
N ILE A 293 16.58 10.45 32.19
CA ILE A 293 16.64 10.69 30.74
C ILE A 293 17.17 9.44 30.04
N ILE A 294 18.28 8.84 30.54
CA ILE A 294 18.84 7.61 29.96
C ILE A 294 17.83 6.45 30.00
N VAL A 295 17.15 6.24 31.13
CA VAL A 295 16.18 5.14 31.25
C VAL A 295 15.01 5.33 30.29
N VAL A 296 14.46 6.54 30.19
CA VAL A 296 13.35 6.83 29.27
C VAL A 296 13.82 6.67 27.82
N THR A 297 14.97 7.22 27.43
CA THR A 297 15.51 7.04 26.07
C THR A 297 15.79 5.57 25.78
N TRP A 298 16.32 4.79 26.72
CA TRP A 298 16.54 3.35 26.54
C TRP A 298 15.25 2.60 26.22
N THR A 299 14.15 2.89 26.94
CA THR A 299 12.83 2.29 26.64
C THR A 299 12.28 2.75 25.29
N LEU A 300 12.44 4.03 24.95
CA LEU A 300 11.94 4.59 23.69
C LEU A 300 12.72 4.03 22.48
N THR A 301 14.03 3.84 22.59
CA THR A 301 14.85 3.17 21.57
C THR A 301 14.40 1.73 21.32
N ALA A 302 13.95 1.00 22.35
CA ALA A 302 13.36 -0.32 22.13
C ALA A 302 12.06 -0.23 21.32
N LEU A 303 11.22 0.77 21.60
CA LEU A 303 10.01 1.03 20.83
C LEU A 303 10.33 1.38 19.36
N THR A 304 11.34 2.19 19.08
CA THR A 304 11.73 2.52 17.69
C THR A 304 12.26 1.30 16.92
N TRP A 305 12.94 0.36 17.58
CA TRP A 305 13.33 -0.93 16.99
C TRP A 305 12.13 -1.83 16.69
N ILE A 306 11.11 -1.84 17.56
CA ILE A 306 9.84 -2.54 17.30
C ILE A 306 9.14 -1.92 16.08
N MET A 307 9.10 -0.59 15.99
CA MET A 307 8.51 0.12 14.83
C MET A 307 9.28 -0.18 13.53
N PHE A 308 10.61 -0.25 13.57
CA PHE A 308 11.41 -0.73 12.44
C PHE A 308 10.96 -2.12 11.98
N GLY A 309 10.82 -3.09 12.90
CA GLY A 309 10.33 -4.43 12.58
C GLY A 309 8.92 -4.42 11.98
N PHE A 310 8.01 -3.62 12.55
CA PHE A 310 6.64 -3.46 12.05
C PHE A 310 6.59 -2.89 10.62
N PHE A 311 7.30 -1.79 10.34
CA PHE A 311 7.30 -1.20 9.00
C PHE A 311 8.02 -2.06 7.96
N LEU A 312 8.99 -2.88 8.39
CA LEU A 312 9.59 -3.90 7.53
C LEU A 312 8.56 -4.98 7.16
N THR A 313 7.76 -5.45 8.12
CA THR A 313 6.63 -6.35 7.83
C THR A 313 5.64 -5.71 6.86
N VAL A 314 5.25 -4.45 7.09
CA VAL A 314 4.33 -3.70 6.20
C VAL A 314 4.91 -3.56 4.80
N HIS A 315 6.23 -3.37 4.66
CA HIS A 315 6.91 -3.34 3.37
C HIS A 315 6.67 -4.64 2.58
N TYR A 316 6.87 -5.79 3.22
CA TYR A 316 6.64 -7.08 2.59
C TYR A 316 5.16 -7.34 2.25
N ILE A 317 4.22 -6.93 3.12
CA ILE A 317 2.78 -7.01 2.82
C ILE A 317 2.44 -6.20 1.56
N ALA A 318 2.94 -4.96 1.48
CA ALA A 318 2.70 -4.09 0.33
C ALA A 318 3.36 -4.64 -0.94
N ASP A 319 4.56 -5.20 -0.83
CA ASP A 319 5.28 -5.81 -1.94
C ASP A 319 4.54 -7.03 -2.49
N ASP A 320 4.04 -7.89 -1.61
CA ASP A 320 3.25 -9.06 -2.01
C ASP A 320 1.90 -8.67 -2.57
N THR A 321 1.21 -7.69 -1.97
CA THR A 321 -0.09 -7.21 -2.49
C THR A 321 0.07 -6.68 -3.91
N CYS A 322 1.11 -5.87 -4.15
CA CYS A 322 1.40 -5.34 -5.47
C CYS A 322 1.80 -6.43 -6.48
N LEU A 323 2.59 -7.42 -6.06
CA LEU A 323 2.96 -8.54 -6.91
C LEU A 323 1.76 -9.43 -7.23
N ALA A 324 0.93 -9.73 -6.22
CA ALA A 324 -0.27 -10.54 -6.38
C ALA A 324 -1.28 -9.87 -7.31
N PHE A 325 -1.49 -8.56 -7.18
CA PHE A 325 -2.33 -7.80 -8.11
C PHE A 325 -1.75 -7.76 -9.52
N LYS A 326 -0.43 -7.64 -9.67
CA LYS A 326 0.22 -7.68 -10.99
C LYS A 326 0.05 -9.04 -11.66
N GLU A 327 0.23 -10.14 -10.92
CA GLU A 327 0.05 -11.50 -11.43
C GLU A 327 -1.44 -11.79 -11.73
N TYR A 328 -2.35 -11.31 -10.89
CA TYR A 328 -3.80 -11.41 -11.09
C TYR A 328 -4.25 -10.69 -12.38
N LEU A 329 -3.69 -9.52 -12.69
CA LEU A 329 -3.98 -8.81 -13.94
C LEU A 329 -3.52 -9.57 -15.20
N GLN A 330 -2.52 -10.46 -15.08
CA GLN A 330 -2.06 -11.29 -16.19
C GLN A 330 -2.92 -12.53 -16.37
N HIS A 331 -3.30 -13.16 -15.25
CA HIS A 331 -4.09 -14.38 -15.22
C HIS A 331 -5.14 -14.32 -14.10
N PRO A 332 -6.35 -13.78 -14.36
CA PRO A 332 -7.40 -13.59 -13.36
C PRO A 332 -8.22 -14.86 -13.07
N GLN A 333 -7.79 -16.04 -13.57
CA GLN A 333 -8.51 -17.30 -13.44
C GLN A 333 -7.83 -18.21 -12.43
N ASP A 334 -8.64 -18.91 -11.65
CA ASP A 334 -8.26 -19.92 -10.67
C ASP A 334 -7.16 -19.43 -9.72
N THR A 335 -7.36 -18.25 -9.11
CA THR A 335 -6.38 -17.66 -8.19
C THR A 335 -6.84 -17.70 -6.73
N THR A 336 -5.89 -17.58 -5.79
CA THR A 336 -6.19 -17.48 -4.35
C THR A 336 -7.01 -16.24 -3.96
N ILE A 337 -7.16 -15.28 -4.87
CA ILE A 337 -7.91 -14.03 -4.68
C ILE A 337 -9.33 -14.12 -5.28
N ASP A 338 -9.65 -15.15 -6.06
CA ASP A 338 -10.95 -15.28 -6.76
C ASP A 338 -12.14 -15.37 -5.80
N ASP A 339 -11.95 -15.99 -4.63
CA ASP A 339 -12.94 -15.99 -3.55
C ASP A 339 -13.26 -14.57 -3.01
N LEU A 340 -12.35 -13.62 -3.21
CA LEU A 340 -12.45 -12.24 -2.76
C LEU A 340 -12.93 -11.31 -3.88
N LEU A 341 -12.65 -11.65 -5.15
CA LEU A 341 -13.06 -10.91 -6.34
C LEU A 341 -13.69 -11.85 -7.39
N PRO A 342 -15.00 -11.75 -7.67
CA PRO A 342 -15.78 -12.77 -8.38
C PRO A 342 -15.57 -12.83 -9.91
N CYS A 343 -14.37 -12.57 -10.40
CA CYS A 343 -14.04 -12.51 -11.84
C CYS A 343 -13.57 -13.83 -12.45
N ALA A 344 -13.57 -14.93 -11.68
CA ALA A 344 -12.91 -16.18 -12.01
C ALA A 344 -13.33 -16.82 -13.36
N ASN A 345 -14.47 -16.44 -13.95
CA ASN A 345 -14.99 -17.09 -15.17
C ASN A 345 -15.27 -16.13 -16.35
N LEU A 346 -14.32 -15.22 -16.66
CA LEU A 346 -14.38 -14.34 -17.85
C LEU A 346 -14.73 -15.09 -19.16
N ALA A 347 -14.25 -16.33 -19.33
CA ALA A 347 -14.51 -17.10 -20.54
C ALA A 347 -15.98 -17.55 -20.66
N SER A 348 -16.63 -17.84 -19.53
CA SER A 348 -18.05 -18.20 -19.50
C SER A 348 -18.95 -16.97 -19.69
N SER A 349 -18.51 -15.81 -19.17
CA SER A 349 -19.26 -14.55 -19.32
C SER A 349 -19.18 -14.02 -20.75
N ASP A 350 -18.06 -14.20 -21.46
CA ASP A 350 -17.93 -13.76 -22.86
C ASP A 350 -18.88 -14.53 -23.81
N VAL A 351 -19.09 -15.83 -23.57
CA VAL A 351 -20.07 -16.64 -24.31
C VAL A 351 -21.51 -16.19 -24.02
N GLN A 352 -21.85 -15.93 -22.75
CA GLN A 352 -23.17 -15.43 -22.35
C GLN A 352 -23.43 -14.03 -22.91
N PHE A 353 -22.43 -13.14 -22.89
CA PHE A 353 -22.56 -11.79 -23.41
C PHE A 353 -22.61 -11.76 -24.94
N LEU A 354 -21.93 -12.69 -25.62
CA LEU A 354 -22.09 -12.89 -27.06
C LEU A 354 -23.54 -13.29 -27.42
N GLN A 355 -24.19 -14.14 -26.62
CA GLN A 355 -25.61 -14.45 -26.82
C GLN A 355 -26.49 -13.22 -26.60
N MET A 356 -26.18 -12.39 -25.60
CA MET A 356 -26.91 -11.15 -25.33
C MET A 356 -26.76 -10.14 -26.49
N ARG A 357 -25.53 -9.96 -27.02
CA ARG A 357 -25.27 -9.12 -28.21
C ARG A 357 -26.04 -9.60 -29.44
N LYS A 358 -26.08 -10.92 -29.68
CA LYS A 358 -26.85 -11.52 -30.77
C LYS A 358 -28.35 -11.30 -30.61
N ALA A 359 -28.89 -11.53 -29.41
CA ALA A 359 -30.30 -11.33 -29.12
C ALA A 359 -30.71 -9.86 -29.32
N MET A 360 -29.87 -8.93 -28.86
CA MET A 360 -30.11 -7.51 -29.02
C MET A 360 -30.12 -7.10 -30.50
N LYS A 361 -29.15 -7.59 -31.30
CA LYS A 361 -29.13 -7.31 -32.75
C LYS A 361 -30.33 -7.90 -33.49
N TYR A 362 -30.78 -9.08 -33.08
CA TYR A 362 -31.99 -9.69 -33.61
C TYR A 362 -33.24 -8.84 -33.32
N VAL A 363 -33.41 -8.38 -32.09
CA VAL A 363 -34.55 -7.52 -31.70
C VAL A 363 -34.54 -6.18 -32.44
N ILE A 364 -33.37 -5.55 -32.62
CA ILE A 364 -33.25 -4.30 -33.40
C ILE A 364 -33.59 -4.55 -34.88
N GLY A 365 -33.19 -5.70 -35.44
CA GLY A 365 -33.55 -6.11 -36.80
C GLY A 365 -35.07 -6.24 -36.97
N GLU A 366 -35.73 -7.01 -36.10
CA GLU A 366 -37.21 -7.14 -36.10
C GLU A 366 -37.91 -5.79 -35.97
N THR A 367 -37.40 -4.91 -35.09
CA THR A 367 -37.95 -3.56 -34.90
C THR A 367 -37.77 -2.71 -36.15
N THR A 368 -36.67 -2.88 -36.89
CA THR A 368 -36.41 -2.20 -38.16
C THR A 368 -37.35 -2.67 -39.26
N ASP A 369 -37.57 -3.97 -39.40
CA ASP A 369 -38.49 -4.52 -40.39
C ASP A 369 -39.92 -4.02 -40.15
N GLN A 370 -40.34 -4.00 -38.88
CA GLN A 370 -41.65 -3.49 -38.51
C GLN A 370 -41.76 -1.97 -38.71
N PHE A 371 -40.69 -1.21 -38.46
CA PHE A 371 -40.63 0.22 -38.77
C PHE A 371 -40.79 0.49 -40.27
N LEU A 372 -40.02 -0.21 -41.11
CA LEU A 372 -40.08 -0.06 -42.57
C LEU A 372 -41.44 -0.45 -43.14
N PHE A 373 -42.12 -1.43 -42.54
CA PHE A 373 -43.49 -1.79 -42.89
C PHE A 373 -44.47 -0.63 -42.66
N TYR A 374 -44.40 0.05 -41.51
CA TYR A 374 -45.29 1.16 -41.21
C TYR A 374 -44.99 2.44 -42.00
N THR A 375 -43.72 2.71 -42.29
CA THR A 375 -43.37 3.91 -43.07
C THR A 375 -43.60 3.70 -44.56
N ASN A 376 -43.57 2.46 -45.09
CA ASN A 376 -43.85 2.14 -46.50
C ASN A 376 -43.15 3.10 -47.49
N GLY A 377 -41.91 3.48 -47.21
CA GLY A 377 -41.13 4.41 -48.04
C GLY A 377 -41.52 5.90 -47.96
N SER A 378 -42.36 6.29 -47.00
CA SER A 378 -42.74 7.70 -46.74
C SER A 378 -41.65 8.53 -46.07
N THR A 379 -40.55 7.90 -45.65
CA THR A 379 -39.40 8.53 -44.98
C THR A 379 -38.11 8.15 -45.69
N ASP A 380 -37.14 9.06 -45.78
CA ASP A 380 -35.77 8.77 -46.25
C ASP A 380 -34.93 7.95 -45.24
N LEU A 381 -35.52 7.56 -44.10
CA LEU A 381 -34.88 6.76 -43.07
C LEU A 381 -34.69 5.32 -43.55
N THR A 382 -33.48 4.81 -43.37
CA THR A 382 -33.07 3.46 -43.79
C THR A 382 -33.38 2.38 -42.76
N GLY A 383 -33.71 2.77 -41.53
CA GLY A 383 -34.08 1.85 -40.46
C GLY A 383 -33.96 2.44 -39.06
N VAL A 384 -33.95 1.56 -38.05
CA VAL A 384 -33.73 1.93 -36.65
C VAL A 384 -32.22 1.86 -36.34
N CYS A 385 -31.76 2.74 -35.46
CA CYS A 385 -30.37 2.85 -35.00
C CYS A 385 -29.92 1.52 -34.38
N ASP A 386 -28.91 0.90 -35.01
CA ASP A 386 -28.29 -0.34 -34.59
C ASP A 386 -26.84 -0.08 -34.15
N PRO A 387 -26.59 0.11 -32.85
CA PRO A 387 -25.24 0.34 -32.32
C PRO A 387 -24.42 -0.95 -32.21
N ILE A 388 -24.90 -2.09 -32.73
CA ILE A 388 -24.23 -3.39 -32.64
C ILE A 388 -23.52 -3.69 -33.95
N GLY A 389 -22.21 -3.92 -33.87
CA GLY A 389 -21.37 -4.24 -35.01
C GLY A 389 -21.72 -5.56 -35.73
N PRO A 390 -21.05 -5.85 -36.86
CA PRO A 390 -21.31 -7.05 -37.63
C PRO A 390 -20.84 -8.34 -36.92
N ALA A 391 -21.33 -9.47 -37.41
CA ALA A 391 -20.82 -10.79 -37.06
C ALA A 391 -19.31 -10.89 -37.38
N PRO A 392 -18.55 -11.73 -36.66
CA PRO A 392 -18.98 -12.70 -35.65
C PRO A 392 -19.00 -12.17 -34.21
N LYS A 393 -18.43 -10.99 -33.96
CA LYS A 393 -18.22 -10.48 -32.60
C LYS A 393 -19.37 -9.63 -32.06
N PHE A 394 -20.15 -8.97 -32.93
CA PHE A 394 -21.27 -8.13 -32.52
C PHE A 394 -20.88 -7.03 -31.50
N GLU A 395 -19.68 -6.46 -31.61
CA GLU A 395 -19.17 -5.44 -30.67
C GLU A 395 -20.08 -4.20 -30.63
N PHE A 396 -20.36 -3.68 -29.44
CA PHE A 396 -21.16 -2.47 -29.27
C PHE A 396 -20.31 -1.24 -29.61
N THR A 397 -20.74 -0.42 -30.58
CA THR A 397 -19.97 0.72 -31.09
C THR A 397 -20.54 2.07 -30.68
N ASP A 398 -21.77 2.12 -30.14
CA ASP A 398 -22.51 3.35 -29.79
C ASP A 398 -22.64 4.37 -30.95
N VAL A 399 -22.35 3.92 -32.18
CA VAL A 399 -22.36 4.72 -33.40
C VAL A 399 -23.43 4.13 -34.30
N CYS A 400 -24.37 4.98 -34.69
CA CYS A 400 -25.44 4.67 -35.63
C CYS A 400 -25.23 5.42 -36.95
N ALA A 401 -25.78 4.87 -38.04
CA ALA A 401 -25.72 5.52 -39.35
C ALA A 401 -26.59 6.79 -39.35
N ASN A 402 -26.16 7.82 -40.10
CA ASN A 402 -26.82 9.14 -40.10
C ASN A 402 -28.31 9.09 -40.49
N ASP A 403 -28.70 8.11 -41.31
CA ASP A 403 -30.07 7.97 -41.83
C ASP A 403 -30.89 6.92 -41.03
N THR A 404 -30.60 6.77 -39.74
CA THR A 404 -31.29 5.82 -38.85
C THR A 404 -31.96 6.51 -37.67
N LEU A 405 -33.12 6.00 -37.27
CA LEU A 405 -33.92 6.56 -36.20
C LEU A 405 -33.54 5.97 -34.84
N PRO A 406 -33.32 6.77 -33.78
CA PRO A 406 -33.19 6.23 -32.43
C PRO A 406 -34.42 5.41 -32.03
N VAL A 407 -34.21 4.24 -31.42
CA VAL A 407 -35.29 3.32 -31.00
C VAL A 407 -36.34 4.04 -30.16
N GLY A 408 -35.92 4.90 -29.22
CA GLY A 408 -36.83 5.65 -28.35
C GLY A 408 -37.79 6.59 -29.08
N GLU A 409 -37.47 7.02 -30.30
CA GLU A 409 -38.32 7.93 -31.09
C GLU A 409 -39.37 7.20 -31.94
N LEU A 410 -39.27 5.88 -32.08
CA LEU A 410 -40.18 5.08 -32.90
C LEU A 410 -41.65 5.26 -32.48
N SER A 411 -41.92 5.34 -31.17
CA SER A 411 -43.29 5.57 -30.67
C SER A 411 -43.85 6.95 -31.04
N ASN A 412 -43.00 7.95 -31.27
CA ASN A 412 -43.48 9.27 -31.68
C ASN A 412 -43.98 9.27 -33.12
N LEU A 413 -43.41 8.42 -33.98
CA LEU A 413 -43.81 8.27 -35.37
C LEU A 413 -45.10 7.45 -35.55
N VAL A 414 -45.36 6.51 -34.65
CA VAL A 414 -46.61 5.71 -34.69
C VAL A 414 -47.80 6.48 -34.10
N LYS A 415 -47.54 7.43 -33.19
CA LYS A 415 -48.56 8.20 -32.47
C LYS A 415 -49.63 8.88 -33.35
N PRO A 416 -49.30 9.47 -34.53
CA PRO A 416 -50.29 10.09 -35.40
C PRO A 416 -51.28 9.10 -36.03
N PHE A 417 -50.97 7.81 -36.07
CA PHE A 417 -51.81 6.76 -36.67
C PHE A 417 -52.69 6.04 -35.64
N VAL A 418 -52.73 6.53 -34.39
CA VAL A 418 -53.52 5.92 -33.32
C VAL A 418 -54.99 6.29 -33.48
N CYS A 419 -55.85 5.29 -33.58
CA CYS A 419 -57.30 5.48 -33.69
C CYS A 419 -58.07 4.53 -32.76
N ASN A 420 -59.02 5.09 -32.03
CA ASN A 420 -59.89 4.37 -31.08
C ASN A 420 -61.33 4.20 -31.57
N GLY A 421 -61.59 4.56 -32.83
CA GLY A 421 -62.90 4.42 -33.48
C GLY A 421 -63.15 3.01 -34.00
N ASN A 422 -64.27 2.85 -34.72
CA ASN A 422 -64.51 1.62 -35.45
C ASN A 422 -63.56 1.52 -36.68
N GLN A 423 -63.33 0.29 -37.18
CA GLN A 423 -62.37 0.05 -38.25
C GLN A 423 -62.64 0.91 -39.51
N ILE A 424 -63.90 1.23 -39.78
CA ILE A 424 -64.32 1.99 -40.97
C ILE A 424 -63.94 3.47 -40.80
N GLU A 425 -64.24 4.08 -39.65
CA GLU A 425 -63.87 5.47 -39.32
C GLU A 425 -62.34 5.66 -39.33
N CYS A 426 -61.59 4.68 -38.80
CA CYS A 426 -60.14 4.80 -38.71
C CYS A 426 -59.41 4.67 -40.07
N LEU A 427 -60.04 4.04 -41.06
CA LEU A 427 -59.50 3.85 -42.41
C LEU A 427 -59.94 4.96 -43.38
N GLU A 428 -60.83 5.88 -42.97
CA GLU A 428 -61.21 7.04 -43.79
C GLU A 428 -60.08 8.09 -43.86
N ASP A 429 -59.38 8.33 -42.74
CA ASP A 429 -58.35 9.37 -42.64
C ASP A 429 -56.92 8.86 -42.91
N TYR A 430 -56.65 7.55 -42.77
CA TYR A 430 -55.31 6.98 -42.85
C TYR A 430 -55.24 5.66 -43.64
N PRO A 431 -54.14 5.39 -44.38
CA PRO A 431 -53.96 4.14 -45.12
C PRO A 431 -53.84 2.90 -44.21
N PHE A 432 -53.52 3.10 -42.93
CA PHE A 432 -53.52 2.10 -41.87
C PHE A 432 -53.78 2.79 -40.52
N PHE A 433 -54.25 2.04 -39.53
CA PHE A 433 -54.47 2.55 -38.17
C PHE A 433 -53.90 1.60 -37.11
N VAL A 434 -53.60 2.16 -35.93
CA VAL A 434 -53.07 1.43 -34.78
C VAL A 434 -54.01 1.61 -33.60
N ASN A 435 -54.46 0.50 -33.00
CA ASN A 435 -55.27 0.54 -31.77
C ASN A 435 -54.46 1.07 -30.60
N GLN A 436 -55.11 1.70 -29.60
CA GLN A 436 -54.43 2.17 -28.37
C GLN A 436 -53.57 1.09 -27.72
N SER A 437 -54.08 -0.15 -27.61
CA SER A 437 -53.34 -1.26 -26.99
C SER A 437 -52.04 -1.58 -27.72
N THR A 438 -52.04 -1.47 -29.05
CA THR A 438 -50.87 -1.74 -29.89
C THR A 438 -49.87 -0.58 -29.81
N TYR A 439 -50.36 0.66 -29.75
CA TYR A 439 -49.52 1.82 -29.51
C TYR A 439 -48.84 1.75 -28.14
N ASP A 440 -49.59 1.41 -27.09
CA ASP A 440 -49.06 1.29 -25.74
C ASP A 440 -47.99 0.19 -25.68
N ALA A 441 -48.20 -0.94 -26.38
CA ALA A 441 -47.22 -2.01 -26.56
C ALA A 441 -45.93 -1.53 -27.23
N ILE A 442 -46.05 -0.83 -28.36
CA ILE A 442 -44.90 -0.27 -29.10
C ILE A 442 -44.14 0.72 -28.21
N SER A 443 -44.85 1.63 -27.54
CA SER A 443 -44.25 2.63 -26.65
C SER A 443 -43.52 2.01 -25.46
N ALA A 444 -44.02 0.90 -24.93
CA ALA A 444 -43.42 0.19 -23.80
C ALA A 444 -42.17 -0.59 -24.24
N LEU A 445 -42.23 -1.19 -25.43
CA LEU A 445 -41.12 -1.94 -26.01
C LEU A 445 -39.97 -1.02 -26.45
N THR A 446 -40.26 0.12 -27.09
CA THR A 446 -39.23 1.08 -27.52
C THR A 446 -38.52 1.71 -26.33
N ARG A 447 -39.25 2.09 -25.28
CA ARG A 447 -38.66 2.57 -24.02
C ARG A 447 -37.80 1.51 -23.36
N ALA A 448 -38.29 0.28 -23.23
CA ALA A 448 -37.52 -0.81 -22.65
C ALA A 448 -36.24 -1.09 -23.44
N LEU A 449 -36.32 -1.10 -24.78
CA LEU A 449 -35.17 -1.34 -25.64
C LEU A 449 -34.14 -0.19 -25.53
N GLN A 450 -34.58 1.06 -25.45
CA GLN A 450 -33.71 2.21 -25.20
C GLN A 450 -33.02 2.11 -23.83
N SER A 451 -33.76 1.82 -22.74
CA SER A 451 -33.16 1.66 -21.41
C SER A 451 -32.12 0.54 -21.37
N ILE A 452 -32.31 -0.55 -22.14
CA ILE A 452 -31.31 -1.63 -22.26
C ILE A 452 -30.08 -1.16 -23.05
N LEU A 453 -30.26 -0.43 -24.15
CA LEU A 453 -29.16 0.13 -24.93
C LEU A 453 -28.29 1.06 -24.09
N ASP A 454 -28.91 1.94 -23.32
CA ASP A 454 -28.20 2.90 -22.47
C ASP A 454 -27.42 2.21 -21.34
N ALA A 455 -27.95 1.11 -20.79
CA ALA A 455 -27.29 0.30 -19.76
C ALA A 455 -26.29 -0.73 -20.31
N PHE A 456 -26.27 -0.95 -21.63
CA PHE A 456 -25.50 -2.03 -22.26
C PHE A 456 -23.99 -1.94 -21.97
N PRO A 457 -23.34 -0.76 -22.06
CA PRO A 457 -21.91 -0.64 -21.76
C PRO A 457 -21.57 -0.98 -20.31
N LEU A 458 -22.46 -0.64 -19.36
CA LEU A 458 -22.26 -0.96 -17.94
C LEU A 458 -22.39 -2.46 -17.69
N MET A 459 -23.36 -3.11 -18.31
CA MET A 459 -23.52 -4.57 -18.24
C MET A 459 -22.31 -5.29 -18.86
N GLU A 460 -21.79 -4.79 -19.97
CA GLU A 460 -20.55 -5.29 -20.58
C GLU A 460 -19.38 -5.14 -19.61
N GLY A 461 -19.28 -3.99 -18.93
CA GLY A 461 -18.26 -3.70 -17.92
C GLY A 461 -18.25 -4.65 -16.72
N LEU A 462 -19.43 -5.12 -16.30
CA LEU A 462 -19.57 -6.14 -15.25
C LEU A 462 -19.15 -7.53 -15.73
N THR A 463 -19.53 -7.90 -16.96
CA THR A 463 -19.26 -9.25 -17.49
C THR A 463 -17.82 -9.46 -17.91
N ASN A 464 -17.16 -8.43 -18.45
CA ASN A 464 -15.73 -8.45 -18.78
C ASN A 464 -14.85 -8.12 -17.56
N CYS A 465 -15.44 -7.89 -16.39
CA CYS A 465 -14.77 -7.54 -15.14
C CYS A 465 -13.91 -6.27 -15.18
N SER A 466 -14.08 -5.41 -16.17
CA SER A 466 -13.36 -4.14 -16.26
C SER A 466 -13.60 -3.24 -15.03
N LEU A 467 -14.77 -3.34 -14.41
CA LEU A 467 -15.12 -2.64 -13.17
C LEU A 467 -14.20 -3.00 -11.99
N VAL A 468 -13.69 -4.23 -11.98
CA VAL A 468 -12.75 -4.74 -10.97
C VAL A 468 -11.30 -4.57 -11.42
N LEU A 469 -11.01 -4.89 -12.67
CA LEU A 469 -9.64 -4.91 -13.20
C LEU A 469 -9.07 -3.50 -13.41
N ASN A 470 -9.89 -2.51 -13.80
CA ASN A 470 -9.42 -1.14 -14.02
C ASN A 470 -8.86 -0.50 -12.73
N PRO A 471 -9.57 -0.55 -11.58
CA PRO A 471 -9.02 -0.10 -10.29
C PRO A 471 -7.73 -0.81 -9.89
N ILE A 472 -7.67 -2.15 -10.03
CA ILE A 472 -6.47 -2.93 -9.71
C ILE A 472 -5.31 -2.51 -10.61
N LYS A 473 -5.57 -2.28 -11.90
CA LYS A 473 -4.59 -1.74 -12.85
C LYS A 473 -4.10 -0.35 -12.44
N THR A 474 -4.98 0.52 -11.94
CA THR A 474 -4.58 1.81 -11.37
C THR A 474 -3.71 1.64 -10.12
N VAL A 475 -4.05 0.72 -9.21
CA VAL A 475 -3.25 0.43 -8.03
C VAL A 475 -1.85 -0.05 -8.42
N VAL A 476 -1.76 -1.05 -9.31
CA VAL A 476 -0.49 -1.64 -9.75
C VAL A 476 0.37 -0.63 -10.50
N ASN A 477 -0.19 0.08 -11.49
CA ASN A 477 0.61 0.94 -12.38
C ASN A 477 0.89 2.33 -11.82
N VAL A 478 0.06 2.82 -10.89
CA VAL A 478 0.15 4.22 -10.42
C VAL A 478 0.51 4.29 -8.93
N ARG A 479 0.03 3.36 -8.10
CA ARG A 479 0.13 3.48 -6.63
C ARG A 479 1.18 2.57 -5.99
N CYS A 480 1.51 1.43 -6.59
CA CYS A 480 2.44 0.47 -6.02
C CYS A 480 3.86 1.03 -5.83
N ASP A 481 4.47 1.63 -6.86
CA ASP A 481 5.84 2.15 -6.73
C ASP A 481 5.94 3.31 -5.71
N PRO A 482 5.05 4.33 -5.73
CA PRO A 482 5.07 5.37 -4.71
C PRO A 482 4.84 4.84 -3.30
N ALA A 483 3.96 3.84 -3.12
CA ALA A 483 3.70 3.23 -1.82
C ALA A 483 4.92 2.46 -1.31
N LYS A 484 5.56 1.63 -2.16
CA LYS A 484 6.80 0.93 -1.81
C LYS A 484 7.91 1.90 -1.43
N ILE A 485 8.11 2.97 -2.21
CA ILE A 485 9.14 3.98 -1.92
C ILE A 485 8.83 4.68 -0.59
N ALA A 486 7.57 5.02 -0.31
CA ALA A 486 7.19 5.65 0.94
C ALA A 486 7.46 4.75 2.15
N ILE A 487 7.02 3.48 2.10
CA ILE A 487 7.27 2.51 3.18
C ILE A 487 8.76 2.25 3.35
N ASN A 488 9.51 2.17 2.24
CA ASN A 488 10.95 1.94 2.27
C ASN A 488 11.68 3.05 3.04
N ARG A 489 11.29 4.30 2.81
CA ARG A 489 11.84 5.46 3.55
C ARG A 489 11.53 5.40 5.04
N VAL A 490 10.35 4.91 5.43
CA VAL A 490 9.94 4.83 6.84
C VAL A 490 10.79 3.84 7.61
N TRP A 491 10.90 2.58 7.14
CA TRP A 491 11.69 1.59 7.89
C TRP A 491 13.19 1.95 7.91
N ILE A 492 13.73 2.52 6.82
CA ILE A 492 15.13 2.99 6.79
C ILE A 492 15.33 4.10 7.83
N ALA A 493 14.39 5.06 7.91
CA ALA A 493 14.48 6.14 8.88
C ALA A 493 14.43 5.61 10.32
N PHE A 494 13.55 4.64 10.62
CA PHE A 494 13.54 3.99 11.94
C PHE A 494 14.83 3.24 12.25
N ALA A 495 15.41 2.53 11.27
CA ALA A 495 16.68 1.83 11.46
C ALA A 495 17.83 2.80 11.78
N VAL A 496 17.90 3.93 11.06
CA VAL A 496 18.91 4.97 11.27
C VAL A 496 18.72 5.63 12.63
N VAL A 497 17.52 6.12 12.95
CA VAL A 497 17.23 6.79 14.24
C VAL A 497 17.48 5.85 15.42
N SER A 498 17.04 4.60 15.34
CA SER A 498 17.26 3.62 16.42
C SER A 498 18.75 3.34 16.63
N SER A 499 19.51 3.20 15.54
CA SER A 499 20.95 2.99 15.61
C SER A 499 21.69 4.20 16.20
N THR A 500 21.30 5.42 15.82
CA THR A 500 21.93 6.64 16.36
C THR A 500 21.56 6.87 17.83
N LEU A 501 20.33 6.54 18.24
CA LEU A 501 19.90 6.59 19.65
C LEU A 501 20.71 5.62 20.53
N VAL A 502 20.98 4.40 20.05
CA VAL A 502 21.87 3.45 20.76
C VAL A 502 23.25 4.07 20.99
N LEU A 503 23.84 4.64 19.93
CA LEU A 503 25.16 5.29 20.02
C LEU A 503 25.14 6.54 20.92
N LEU A 504 24.05 7.30 20.92
CA LEU A 504 23.85 8.44 21.81
C LEU A 504 23.79 8.01 23.27
N ILE A 505 23.03 6.96 23.62
CA ILE A 505 22.96 6.45 24.99
C ILE A 505 24.35 6.03 25.49
N ILE A 506 25.12 5.29 24.66
CA ILE A 506 26.48 4.88 25.01
C ILE A 506 27.38 6.12 25.20
N SER A 507 27.29 7.10 24.31
CA SER A 507 28.08 8.34 24.38
C SER A 507 27.73 9.19 25.61
N TRP A 508 26.45 9.27 25.97
CA TRP A 508 25.96 9.93 27.17
C TRP A 508 26.49 9.27 28.44
N CYS A 509 26.47 7.94 28.52
CA CYS A 509 27.05 7.20 29.64
C CYS A 509 28.55 7.46 29.80
N LEU A 510 29.31 7.41 28.69
CA LEU A 510 30.75 7.69 28.69
C LEU A 510 31.08 9.13 29.11
N ALA A 511 30.35 10.10 28.54
CA ALA A 511 30.53 11.51 28.87
C ALA A 511 30.22 11.81 30.35
N ASN A 512 29.18 11.19 30.91
CA ASN A 512 28.84 11.35 32.31
C ASN A 512 29.85 10.69 33.25
N HIS A 513 30.36 9.50 32.92
CA HIS A 513 31.44 8.86 33.67
C HIS A 513 32.68 9.78 33.73
N GLN A 514 33.13 10.31 32.59
CA GLN A 514 34.26 11.24 32.55
C GLN A 514 34.01 12.53 33.34
N ASN A 515 32.81 13.12 33.23
CA ASN A 515 32.43 14.30 34.02
C ASN A 515 32.36 14.00 35.53
N SER A 516 32.08 12.75 35.94
CA SER A 516 32.12 12.33 37.34
C SER A 516 33.55 12.20 37.86
N GLU A 517 34.47 11.59 37.10
CA GLU A 517 35.89 11.50 37.46
C GLU A 517 36.51 12.91 37.64
N GLN A 518 36.19 13.86 36.75
CA GLN A 518 36.65 15.25 36.89
C GLN A 518 36.14 15.92 38.17
N ARG A 519 34.91 15.62 38.61
CA ARG A 519 34.36 16.16 39.88
C ARG A 519 35.14 15.63 41.08
N HIS A 520 35.44 14.34 41.09
CA HIS A 520 36.24 13.74 42.16
C HIS A 520 37.65 14.35 42.22
N LEU A 521 38.33 14.47 41.07
CA LEU A 521 39.67 15.07 40.99
C LEU A 521 39.71 16.53 41.44
N ASN A 522 38.72 17.35 41.04
CA ASN A 522 38.66 18.77 41.42
C ASN A 522 38.25 18.97 42.89
N SER A 523 37.48 18.06 43.50
CA SER A 523 37.09 18.18 44.91
C SER A 523 38.19 17.78 45.91
N VAL A 524 39.16 16.97 45.49
CA VAL A 524 40.31 16.55 46.32
C VAL A 524 41.42 17.62 46.36
N ALA A 525 41.33 18.66 45.51
CA ALA A 525 42.34 19.71 45.39
C ALA A 525 41.93 21.12 45.91
N PRO A 526 41.40 21.27 47.13
CA PRO A 526 41.56 22.53 47.87
C PRO A 526 42.29 22.32 49.20
N HIS A 527 43.23 23.21 49.52
CA HIS A 527 44.13 23.26 50.69
C HIS A 527 45.49 22.56 50.56
N GLN A 528 46.36 23.10 49.71
CA GLN A 528 47.77 23.23 50.09
C GLN A 528 48.12 24.72 50.06
N SER A 529 48.13 25.35 51.24
CA SER A 529 48.69 26.68 51.45
C SER A 529 50.20 26.62 51.21
N PRO A 530 50.84 27.60 50.54
CA PRO A 530 52.29 27.63 50.42
C PRO A 530 52.94 27.84 51.81
N PRO A 531 54.11 27.22 52.09
CA PRO A 531 54.79 27.38 53.37
C PRO A 531 55.27 28.84 53.56
N PRO A 532 55.28 29.36 54.80
CA PRO A 532 55.72 30.73 55.05
C PRO A 532 57.22 30.90 54.81
N PRO A 533 57.68 32.07 54.37
CA PRO A 533 59.10 32.33 54.10
C PRO A 533 59.92 32.32 55.41
N PRO A 534 61.20 31.89 55.35
CA PRO A 534 62.05 31.79 56.53
C PRO A 534 62.38 33.17 57.11
N SER A 535 62.18 33.32 58.42
CA SER A 535 62.62 34.49 59.18
C SER A 535 64.15 34.52 59.25
N ARG A 536 64.75 35.59 58.73
CA ARG A 536 66.17 35.92 58.93
C ARG A 536 66.36 36.34 60.39
N SER A 537 66.96 35.47 61.20
CA SER A 537 67.57 35.86 62.47
C SER A 537 68.88 36.60 62.20
N SER A 538 68.93 37.88 62.58
CA SER A 538 70.15 38.67 62.67
C SER A 538 71.11 38.04 63.68
N VAL A 539 72.25 37.54 63.19
CA VAL A 539 73.40 37.19 64.03
C VAL A 539 74.08 38.48 64.45
N GLN A 540 74.04 38.75 65.74
CA GLN A 540 74.81 39.79 66.41
C GLN A 540 75.83 39.06 67.31
N ARG A 541 77.08 38.98 66.88
CA ARG A 541 78.25 39.05 67.76
C ARG A 541 79.52 39.36 66.96
#